data_AF-A0A3D1SEE5-F1
#
_entry.id   AF-A0A3D1SEE5-F1
#
_cell.length_a   1.000
_cell.length_b   1.000
_cell.length_c   1.000
_cell.angle_alpha   90.00
_cell.angle_beta   90.00
_cell.angle_gamma   90.00
#
_symmetry.space_group_name_H-M   'P 1'
#
loop_
_entity.id
_entity.type
_entity.pdbx_description
1 polymer ?
#
loop_
_entity_poly.entity_id
_entity_poly.type
_entity_poly.pdbx_seq_one_letter_code
_entity_poly.pdbx_strand_id
1 'polypeptide(L)'
;MNTNKIFFFSFFILLLTACNGGTGKTGMTLDTGVEKKIDSILSQMTLEEKVGQMAQFTIDLIGKGGNAYFSNEPFEVDPAMLDTVIGKYKVGSILNTSNNRARTTEVWENTIRTIQQRALQETG
;
A
#
# COMPACT_ATOMS: atom_id res chain seq x y z
N MET A 1 42.37 25.33 55.24
CA MET A 1 41.23 24.38 55.17
C MET A 1 40.47 24.61 53.87
N ASN A 2 40.93 24.06 52.74
CA ASN A 2 40.31 24.36 51.42
C ASN A 2 40.48 23.28 50.32
N THR A 3 40.88 22.05 50.67
CA THR A 3 41.08 20.95 49.70
C THR A 3 39.82 20.14 49.38
N ASN A 4 38.82 20.12 50.28
CA ASN A 4 37.59 19.32 50.08
C ASN A 4 36.61 19.89 49.05
N LYS A 5 36.75 21.17 48.64
CA LYS A 5 35.87 21.78 47.61
C LYS A 5 36.28 21.40 46.18
N ILE A 6 37.56 21.09 45.95
CA ILE A 6 38.07 20.71 44.62
C ILE A 6 37.62 19.28 44.27
N PHE A 7 37.62 18.37 45.24
CA PHE A 7 37.16 16.99 45.04
C PHE A 7 35.66 16.92 44.69
N PHE A 8 34.85 17.78 45.33
CA PHE A 8 33.41 17.86 45.06
C PHE A 8 33.08 18.39 43.65
N PHE A 9 33.94 19.26 43.09
CA PHE A 9 33.75 19.81 41.75
C PHE A 9 34.13 18.81 40.63
N SER A 10 35.06 17.90 40.91
CA SER A 10 35.49 16.87 39.94
C SER A 10 34.45 15.76 39.75
N PHE A 11 33.68 15.42 40.80
CA PHE A 11 32.66 14.38 40.73
C PHE A 11 31.40 14.80 39.94
N PHE A 12 31.13 16.10 39.82
CA PHE A 12 29.93 16.61 39.14
C PHE A 12 30.04 16.59 37.60
N ILE A 13 31.25 16.51 37.05
CA ILE A 13 31.50 16.55 35.60
C ILE A 13 31.28 15.18 34.94
N LEU A 14 31.44 14.06 35.68
CA LEU A 14 31.17 12.71 35.15
C LEU A 14 29.68 12.37 34.97
N LEU A 15 28.76 13.18 35.49
CA LEU A 15 27.31 12.92 35.45
C LEU A 15 26.60 13.50 34.22
N LEU A 16 27.29 14.29 33.38
CA LEU A 16 26.68 14.97 32.22
C LEU A 16 26.89 14.25 30.88
N THR A 17 27.69 13.19 30.81
CA THR A 17 27.88 12.38 29.59
C THR A 17 26.88 11.22 29.45
N ALA A 18 26.04 10.98 30.47
CA ALA A 18 25.12 9.83 30.56
C ALA A 18 23.73 10.08 29.94
N CYS A 19 23.61 10.93 28.92
CA CYS A 19 22.36 11.11 28.15
C CYS A 19 22.63 11.56 26.69
N ASN A 20 23.46 10.79 25.97
CA ASN A 20 23.28 10.67 24.52
C ASN A 20 22.77 9.26 24.19
N GLY A 21 21.65 8.90 24.82
CA GLY A 21 20.85 7.76 24.41
C GLY A 21 20.30 8.08 23.03
N GLY A 22 21.08 7.70 22.01
CA GLY A 22 20.68 7.85 20.62
C GLY A 22 19.29 7.27 20.47
N THR A 23 18.32 8.12 20.15
CA THR A 23 16.98 7.70 19.78
C THR A 23 17.09 7.03 18.42
N GLY A 24 17.56 5.79 18.43
CA GLY A 24 17.40 4.85 17.34
C GLY A 24 15.91 4.80 17.07
N LYS A 25 15.47 5.57 16.08
CA LYS A 25 14.11 5.54 15.60
C LYS A 25 13.91 4.12 15.09
N THR A 26 13.22 3.28 15.86
CA THR A 26 12.76 1.95 15.45
C THR A 26 11.61 2.09 14.44
N GLY A 27 11.79 2.97 13.46
CA GLY A 27 11.02 3.02 12.24
C GLY A 27 11.69 2.10 11.22
N MET A 28 10.88 1.41 10.44
CA MET A 28 11.35 0.66 9.27
C MET A 28 12.18 1.59 8.38
N THR A 29 13.43 1.23 8.13
CA THR A 29 14.29 1.96 7.20
C THR A 29 13.76 1.78 5.78
N LEU A 30 13.49 2.88 5.08
CA LEU A 30 13.06 2.83 3.67
C LEU A 30 14.15 2.17 2.82
N ASP A 31 13.74 1.25 1.94
CA ASP A 31 14.67 0.60 1.01
C ASP A 31 14.99 1.55 -0.15
N THR A 32 16.24 1.99 -0.23
CA THR A 32 16.67 2.98 -1.22
C THR A 32 16.54 2.51 -2.69
N GLY A 33 16.39 1.22 -2.95
CA GLY A 33 16.08 0.68 -4.27
C GLY A 33 14.59 0.76 -4.59
N VAL A 34 13.73 0.48 -3.59
CA VAL A 34 12.27 0.64 -3.69
C VAL A 34 11.90 2.11 -3.87
N GLU A 35 12.44 3.04 -3.08
CA GLU A 35 12.15 4.47 -3.22
C GLU A 35 12.51 4.99 -4.62
N LYS A 36 13.69 4.63 -5.15
CA LYS A 36 14.08 4.99 -6.52
C LYS A 36 13.15 4.43 -7.59
N LYS A 37 12.61 3.22 -7.38
CA LYS A 37 11.62 2.64 -8.29
C LYS A 37 10.28 3.40 -8.21
N ILE A 38 9.85 3.78 -7.01
CA ILE A 38 8.65 4.60 -6.79
C ILE A 38 8.80 5.94 -7.51
N ASP A 39 9.89 6.67 -7.28
CA ASP A 39 10.19 7.96 -7.94
C ASP A 39 10.18 7.83 -9.47
N SER A 40 10.83 6.78 -10.00
CA SER A 40 10.87 6.53 -11.44
C SER A 40 9.46 6.34 -12.02
N ILE A 41 8.62 5.52 -11.40
CA ILE A 41 7.26 5.26 -11.86
C ILE A 41 6.39 6.53 -11.71
N LEU A 42 6.43 7.20 -10.56
CA LEU A 42 5.64 8.42 -10.31
C LEU A 42 6.01 9.56 -11.29
N SER A 43 7.24 9.59 -11.80
CA SER A 43 7.66 10.57 -12.81
C SER A 43 7.02 10.34 -14.19
N GLN A 44 6.61 9.10 -14.49
CA GLN A 44 6.03 8.69 -15.77
C GLN A 44 4.49 8.73 -15.78
N MET A 45 3.86 8.63 -14.60
CA MET A 45 2.40 8.61 -14.47
C MET A 45 1.73 9.97 -14.71
N THR A 46 0.62 9.94 -15.45
CA THR A 46 -0.39 11.01 -15.57
C THR A 46 -1.08 11.31 -14.24
N LEU A 47 -1.89 12.38 -14.20
CA LEU A 47 -2.70 12.70 -13.02
C LEU A 47 -3.81 11.66 -12.83
N GLU A 48 -4.41 11.24 -13.93
CA GLU A 48 -5.46 10.23 -14.02
C GLU A 48 -4.99 8.89 -13.43
N GLU A 49 -3.78 8.45 -13.79
CA GLU A 49 -3.17 7.24 -13.22
C GLU A 49 -2.85 7.41 -11.73
N LYS A 50 -2.35 8.56 -11.31
CA LYS A 50 -2.07 8.83 -9.88
C LYS A 50 -3.35 8.77 -9.03
N VAL A 51 -4.44 9.38 -9.51
CA VAL A 51 -5.75 9.31 -8.86
C VAL A 51 -6.31 7.88 -8.90
N GLY A 52 -6.16 7.18 -10.04
CA GLY A 52 -6.56 5.78 -10.19
C GLY A 52 -5.85 4.84 -9.22
N GLN A 53 -4.54 4.97 -9.04
CA GLN A 53 -3.77 4.16 -8.09
C GLN A 53 -4.15 4.43 -6.62
N MET A 54 -4.72 5.61 -6.31
CA MET A 54 -5.30 5.92 -4.99
C MET A 54 -6.76 5.45 -4.84
N ALA A 55 -7.42 5.01 -5.92
CA ALA A 55 -8.79 4.53 -5.92
C ALA A 55 -8.87 3.02 -5.64
N GLN A 56 -9.93 2.62 -4.94
CA GLN A 56 -10.21 1.22 -4.62
C GLN A 56 -11.72 0.95 -4.70
N PHE A 57 -12.12 -0.12 -5.40
CA PHE A 57 -13.53 -0.50 -5.57
C PHE A 57 -13.84 -1.92 -5.09
N THR A 58 -15.13 -2.23 -4.93
CA THR A 58 -15.60 -3.59 -4.60
C THR A 58 -15.69 -4.48 -5.85
N ILE A 59 -15.48 -5.77 -5.66
CA ILE A 59 -15.41 -6.81 -6.68
C ILE A 59 -16.76 -7.01 -7.37
N ASP A 60 -17.84 -6.75 -6.63
CA ASP A 60 -19.21 -6.78 -7.14
C ASP A 60 -19.45 -5.74 -8.24
N LEU A 61 -18.72 -4.61 -8.23
CA LEU A 61 -18.81 -3.58 -9.28
C LEU A 61 -18.28 -4.04 -10.64
N ILE A 62 -17.34 -5.01 -10.63
CA ILE A 62 -16.80 -5.64 -11.84
C ILE A 62 -17.36 -7.05 -12.05
N GLY A 63 -18.38 -7.45 -11.29
CA GLY A 63 -19.10 -8.71 -11.49
C GLY A 63 -20.26 -8.57 -12.48
N LYS A 64 -20.60 -9.63 -13.21
CA LYS A 64 -21.77 -9.65 -14.11
C LYS A 64 -23.06 -9.30 -13.37
N GLY A 65 -23.84 -8.40 -13.95
CA GLY A 65 -25.08 -7.87 -13.34
C GLY A 65 -24.86 -7.09 -12.04
N GLY A 66 -23.62 -6.74 -11.73
CA GLY A 66 -23.23 -6.19 -10.44
C GLY A 66 -23.28 -4.68 -10.32
N ASN A 67 -23.06 -4.22 -9.09
CA ASN A 67 -23.03 -2.82 -8.70
C ASN A 67 -22.20 -2.66 -7.40
N ALA A 68 -22.32 -1.52 -6.72
CA ALA A 68 -21.57 -1.24 -5.49
C ALA A 68 -21.91 -2.15 -4.28
N TYR A 69 -22.94 -3.02 -4.39
CA TYR A 69 -23.46 -3.80 -3.25
C TYR A 69 -23.58 -5.32 -3.51
N PHE A 70 -23.77 -5.76 -4.75
CA PHE A 70 -23.95 -7.19 -5.10
C PHE A 70 -23.57 -7.48 -6.56
N SER A 71 -23.38 -8.75 -6.88
CA SER A 71 -23.19 -9.27 -8.25
C SER A 71 -23.93 -10.60 -8.45
N ASN A 72 -24.05 -11.09 -9.70
CA ASN A 72 -24.74 -12.35 -9.96
C ASN A 72 -24.01 -13.58 -9.38
N GLU A 73 -24.76 -14.67 -9.21
CA GLU A 73 -24.24 -15.99 -8.84
C GLU A 73 -24.42 -16.98 -10.01
N PRO A 74 -23.38 -17.77 -10.38
CA PRO A 74 -22.01 -17.74 -9.86
C PRO A 74 -21.28 -16.43 -10.20
N PHE A 75 -20.31 -16.04 -9.37
CA PHE A 75 -19.50 -14.86 -9.63
C PHE A 75 -18.66 -15.03 -10.91
N GLU A 76 -18.82 -14.10 -11.83
CA GLU A 76 -18.03 -13.97 -13.05
C GLU A 76 -17.68 -12.49 -13.27
N VAL A 77 -16.46 -12.22 -13.71
CA VAL A 77 -16.03 -10.86 -14.07
C VAL A 77 -16.78 -10.40 -15.33
N ASP A 78 -17.30 -9.18 -15.30
CA ASP A 78 -17.84 -8.48 -16.46
C ASP A 78 -16.68 -7.81 -17.22
N PRO A 79 -16.39 -8.21 -18.47
CA PRO A 79 -15.25 -7.64 -19.21
C PRO A 79 -15.40 -6.15 -19.49
N ALA A 80 -16.62 -5.62 -19.67
CA ALA A 80 -16.85 -4.22 -19.98
C ALA A 80 -16.71 -3.32 -18.74
N MET A 81 -17.14 -3.81 -17.56
CA MET A 81 -16.87 -3.10 -16.31
C MET A 81 -15.42 -3.22 -15.86
N LEU A 82 -14.75 -4.36 -16.08
CA LEU A 82 -13.30 -4.44 -15.90
C LEU A 82 -12.57 -3.46 -16.85
N ASP A 83 -13.02 -3.39 -18.11
CA ASP A 83 -12.45 -2.47 -19.11
C ASP A 83 -12.53 -1.02 -18.63
N THR A 84 -13.72 -0.63 -18.15
CA THR A 84 -14.00 0.69 -17.57
C THR A 84 -13.17 0.96 -16.30
N VAL A 85 -13.21 0.08 -15.30
CA VAL A 85 -12.58 0.30 -13.99
C VAL A 85 -11.05 0.37 -14.10
N ILE A 86 -10.43 -0.59 -14.77
CA ILE A 86 -8.97 -0.67 -14.86
C ILE A 86 -8.43 0.19 -16.02
N GLY A 87 -9.15 0.28 -17.14
CA GLY A 87 -8.62 0.86 -18.38
C GLY A 87 -8.88 2.34 -18.51
N LYS A 88 -10.13 2.74 -18.25
CA LYS A 88 -10.51 4.15 -18.26
C LYS A 88 -10.13 4.85 -16.95
N TYR A 89 -10.37 4.21 -15.80
CA TYR A 89 -10.17 4.83 -14.48
C TYR A 89 -8.89 4.43 -13.75
N LYS A 90 -8.05 3.55 -14.34
CA LYS A 90 -6.68 3.22 -13.85
C LYS A 90 -6.64 2.74 -12.39
N VAL A 91 -7.73 2.12 -11.91
CA VAL A 91 -7.95 1.80 -10.49
C VAL A 91 -6.89 0.83 -9.96
N GLY A 92 -6.21 1.23 -8.88
CA GLY A 92 -5.08 0.49 -8.32
C GLY A 92 -5.44 -0.71 -7.46
N SER A 93 -6.67 -0.78 -6.93
CA SER A 93 -7.05 -1.85 -6.01
C SER A 93 -8.52 -2.29 -6.11
N ILE A 94 -8.75 -3.57 -5.86
CA ILE A 94 -10.08 -4.21 -5.81
C ILE A 94 -10.17 -5.03 -4.50
N LEU A 95 -10.97 -4.59 -3.53
CA LEU A 95 -11.63 -5.50 -2.56
C LEU A 95 -12.90 -6.04 -3.24
N ASN A 96 -13.78 -6.89 -2.72
CA ASN A 96 -13.93 -7.60 -1.46
C ASN A 96 -14.10 -9.10 -1.82
N THR A 97 -14.83 -9.87 -1.03
CA THR A 97 -15.46 -11.12 -1.48
C THR A 97 -16.87 -10.84 -2.00
N SER A 98 -17.21 -11.30 -3.21
CA SER A 98 -18.53 -11.07 -3.81
C SER A 98 -19.66 -11.71 -3.01
N ASN A 99 -20.77 -10.99 -2.86
CA ASN A 99 -21.96 -11.41 -2.10
C ASN A 99 -21.68 -11.94 -0.67
N ASN A 100 -20.59 -11.48 -0.03
CA ASN A 100 -20.14 -11.90 1.31
C ASN A 100 -19.93 -13.43 1.46
N ARG A 101 -19.62 -14.14 0.38
CA ARG A 101 -19.50 -15.61 0.36
C ARG A 101 -18.12 -16.06 -0.13
N ALA A 102 -17.39 -16.79 0.72
CA ALA A 102 -16.12 -17.41 0.36
C ALA A 102 -16.23 -18.24 -0.93
N ARG A 103 -15.25 -18.08 -1.83
CA ARG A 103 -15.14 -18.79 -3.11
C ARG A 103 -14.08 -19.89 -3.04
N THR A 104 -14.13 -20.83 -3.98
CA THR A 104 -13.07 -21.84 -4.12
C THR A 104 -11.76 -21.18 -4.59
N THR A 105 -10.65 -21.89 -4.43
CA THR A 105 -9.33 -21.41 -4.85
C THR A 105 -9.25 -21.19 -6.36
N GLU A 106 -9.93 -21.99 -7.18
CA GLU A 106 -9.94 -21.83 -8.65
C GLU A 106 -10.69 -20.56 -9.07
N VAL A 107 -11.81 -20.23 -8.39
CA VAL A 107 -12.56 -18.99 -8.67
C VAL A 107 -11.73 -17.77 -8.32
N TRP A 108 -11.04 -17.78 -7.18
CA TRP A 108 -10.13 -16.71 -6.79
C TRP A 108 -8.94 -16.56 -7.74
N GLU A 109 -8.28 -17.67 -8.07
CA GLU A 109 -7.14 -17.71 -8.99
C GLU A 109 -7.51 -17.14 -10.37
N ASN A 110 -8.65 -17.59 -10.91
CA ASN A 110 -9.11 -17.11 -12.21
C ASN A 110 -9.50 -15.62 -12.18
N THR A 111 -10.17 -15.17 -11.12
CA THR A 111 -10.57 -13.77 -10.95
C THR A 111 -9.35 -12.86 -10.84
N ILE A 112 -8.39 -13.20 -9.98
CA ILE A 112 -7.16 -12.44 -9.80
C ILE A 112 -6.34 -12.42 -11.10
N ARG A 113 -6.17 -13.57 -11.77
CA ARG A 113 -5.51 -13.63 -13.09
C ARG A 113 -6.15 -12.69 -14.09
N THR A 114 -7.49 -12.68 -14.18
CA THR A 114 -8.23 -11.86 -15.15
C THR A 114 -8.02 -10.36 -14.89
N ILE A 115 -8.11 -9.93 -13.62
CA ILE A 115 -7.87 -8.54 -13.22
C ILE A 115 -6.41 -8.13 -13.49
N GLN A 116 -5.45 -8.97 -13.08
CA GLN A 116 -4.02 -8.67 -13.20
C GLN A 116 -3.53 -8.65 -14.65
N GLN A 117 -4.01 -9.56 -15.51
CA GLN A 117 -3.71 -9.54 -16.95
C GLN A 117 -4.13 -8.21 -17.59
N ARG A 118 -5.31 -7.70 -17.22
CA ARG A 118 -5.80 -6.43 -17.74
C ARG A 118 -5.07 -5.21 -17.13
N ALA A 119 -4.71 -5.25 -15.84
CA ALA A 119 -3.94 -4.19 -15.22
C ALA A 119 -2.54 -4.05 -15.86
N LEU A 120 -1.85 -5.17 -16.11
CA LEU A 120 -0.54 -5.21 -16.77
C LEU A 120 -0.58 -4.77 -18.24
N GLN A 121 -1.71 -4.93 -18.93
CA GLN A 121 -1.90 -4.42 -20.30
C GLN A 121 -2.08 -2.90 -20.35
N GLU A 122 -2.52 -2.28 -19.27
CA GLU A 122 -2.88 -0.86 -19.22
C GLU A 122 -1.80 0.01 -18.58
N THR A 123 -1.26 -0.42 -17.43
CA THR A 123 -0.32 0.37 -16.60
C THR A 123 0.86 -0.47 -16.10
N GLY A 124 1.20 -1.57 -16.80
CA GLY A 124 2.26 -2.52 -16.44
C GLY A 124 3.64 -2.22 -17.02
#